data_AF-A0A2E1XR39-F1
#
_entry.id   AF-A0A2E1XR39-F1
#
_cell.length_a   1.000
_cell.length_b   1.000
_cell.length_c   1.000
_cell.angle_alpha   90.00
_cell.angle_beta   90.00
_cell.angle_gamma   90.00
#
_symmetry.space_group_name_H-M   'P 1'
#
loop_
_entity.id
_entity.type
_entity.pdbx_description
1 polymer ?
#
loop_
_entity_poly.entity_id
_entity_poly.type
_entity_poly.pdbx_seq_one_letter_code
_entity_poly.pdbx_strand_id
1 'polypeptide(L)'
;MKNVTEQLESLINQFSDEDTHLCLENRFPYLYTKAYYFLRDGAENYASSDAFNLPDSSFSSEDIELLKLGCMQILKGIGFSPKKPFKKLGIEGCHNLFKLFHFEFVNQTIEKVQEGVLDKMTFKHVMDKKQIYYYNLVL
;
A
#
# COMPACT_ATOMS: atom_id res chain seq x y z
N MET A 1 -18.71 10.91 -10.65
CA MET A 1 -17.73 10.29 -9.72
C MET A 1 -16.77 11.39 -9.29
N LYS A 2 -16.47 11.52 -7.98
CA LYS A 2 -15.43 12.45 -7.52
C LYS A 2 -14.11 12.09 -8.16
N ASN A 3 -13.34 13.09 -8.60
CA ASN A 3 -12.01 12.88 -9.14
C ASN A 3 -11.10 12.25 -8.07
N VAL A 4 -10.15 11.38 -8.44
CA VAL A 4 -9.20 10.75 -7.50
C VAL A 4 -8.49 11.77 -6.61
N THR A 5 -8.19 12.95 -7.16
CA THR A 5 -7.59 14.06 -6.41
C THR A 5 -8.52 14.58 -5.31
N GLU A 6 -9.80 14.80 -5.62
CA GLU A 6 -10.79 15.26 -4.63
C GLU A 6 -11.01 14.23 -3.51
N GLN A 7 -10.95 12.94 -3.84
CA GLN A 7 -11.08 11.87 -2.86
C GLN A 7 -9.86 11.81 -1.93
N LEU A 8 -8.66 11.95 -2.50
CA LEU A 8 -7.41 11.99 -1.73
C LEU A 8 -7.34 13.23 -0.84
N GLU A 9 -7.66 14.42 -1.35
CA GLU A 9 -7.70 15.65 -0.55
C GLU A 9 -8.71 15.54 0.58
N SER A 10 -9.90 15.02 0.30
CA SER A 10 -10.92 14.79 1.33
C SER A 10 -10.46 13.81 2.41
N LEU A 11 -9.62 12.84 2.07
CA LEU A 11 -9.04 11.88 3.02
C LEU A 11 -7.94 12.54 3.86
N ILE A 12 -7.00 13.24 3.22
CA ILE A 12 -5.88 13.92 3.89
C ILE A 12 -6.38 15.01 4.85
N ASN A 13 -7.46 15.72 4.50
CA ASN A 13 -8.05 16.75 5.38
C ASN A 13 -8.63 16.17 6.70
N GLN A 14 -8.74 14.85 6.83
CA GLN A 14 -9.16 14.17 8.06
C GLN A 14 -7.98 13.71 8.91
N PHE A 15 -6.75 13.85 8.43
CA PHE A 15 -5.56 13.40 9.13
C PHE A 15 -5.11 14.42 10.18
N SER A 16 -4.50 13.92 11.24
CA SER A 16 -3.76 14.76 12.18
C SER A 16 -2.51 15.35 11.50
N ASP A 17 -1.87 16.35 12.11
CA ASP A 17 -0.61 16.89 11.60
C ASP A 17 0.48 15.80 11.51
N GLU A 18 0.53 14.92 12.52
CA GLU A 18 1.43 13.76 12.55
C GLU A 18 1.14 12.79 11.39
N ASP A 19 -0.12 12.39 11.20
CA ASP A 19 -0.50 11.49 10.12
C ASP A 19 -0.30 12.14 8.74
N THR A 20 -0.49 13.46 8.62
CA THR A 20 -0.23 14.21 7.38
C THR A 20 1.26 14.20 7.05
N HIS A 21 2.12 14.39 8.04
CA HIS A 21 3.57 14.28 7.85
C HIS A 21 3.97 12.88 7.40
N LEU A 22 3.53 11.84 8.10
CA LEU A 22 3.80 10.44 7.76
C LEU A 22 3.27 10.06 6.36
N CYS A 23 2.08 10.55 6.00
CA CYS A 23 1.46 10.37 4.70
C CYS A 23 2.37 10.88 3.57
N LEU A 24 2.91 12.10 3.71
CA LEU A 24 3.78 12.70 2.70
C LEU A 24 5.16 12.04 2.64
N GLU A 25 5.77 11.76 3.80
CA GLU A 25 7.07 11.08 3.86
C GLU A 25 7.03 9.69 3.20
N ASN A 26 5.95 8.94 3.45
CA ASN A 26 5.78 7.57 2.95
C ASN A 26 5.13 7.50 1.57
N ARG A 27 5.03 8.62 0.86
CA ARG A 27 4.47 8.69 -0.51
C ARG A 27 3.06 8.12 -0.61
N PHE A 28 2.27 8.24 0.45
CA PHE A 28 0.91 7.73 0.47
C PHE A 28 0.04 8.28 -0.68
N PRO A 29 0.13 9.56 -1.10
CA PRO A 29 -0.57 10.06 -2.29
C PRO A 29 -0.31 9.24 -3.57
N TYR A 30 0.95 8.87 -3.81
CA TYR A 30 1.33 8.07 -4.97
C TYR A 30 0.71 6.67 -4.92
N LEU A 31 0.84 6.01 -3.77
CA LEU A 31 0.27 4.68 -3.54
C LEU A 31 -1.26 4.70 -3.61
N TYR A 32 -1.90 5.76 -3.11
CA TYR A 32 -3.34 5.97 -3.21
C TYR A 32 -3.81 6.03 -4.66
N THR A 33 -3.17 6.86 -5.48
CA THR A 33 -3.53 6.97 -6.91
C THR A 33 -3.34 5.66 -7.66
N LYS A 34 -2.24 4.95 -7.39
CA LYS A 34 -1.97 3.62 -7.98
C LYS A 34 -2.99 2.57 -7.54
N ALA A 35 -3.32 2.52 -6.25
CA ALA A 35 -4.36 1.64 -5.70
C ALA A 35 -5.76 1.96 -6.27
N TYR A 36 -6.08 3.24 -6.45
CA TYR A 36 -7.33 3.69 -7.05
C TYR A 36 -7.48 3.14 -8.48
N TYR A 37 -6.45 3.31 -9.31
CA TYR A 37 -6.50 2.83 -10.69
C TYR A 37 -6.49 1.31 -10.79
N PHE A 38 -5.73 0.62 -9.94
CA PHE A 38 -5.76 -0.85 -9.87
C PHE A 38 -7.18 -1.38 -9.58
N LEU A 39 -7.87 -0.80 -8.60
CA LEU A 39 -9.23 -1.19 -8.25
C LEU A 39 -10.27 -0.79 -9.30
N ARG A 40 -10.09 0.37 -9.95
CA ARG A 40 -11.01 0.87 -10.99
C ARG A 40 -10.91 0.05 -12.27
N ASP A 41 -9.69 -0.24 -12.72
CA ASP A 41 -9.43 -0.81 -14.04
C ASP A 41 -9.41 -2.34 -14.01
N GLY A 42 -9.12 -2.94 -12.84
CA GLY A 42 -8.87 -4.36 -12.69
C GLY A 42 -7.45 -4.74 -13.08
N ALA A 43 -7.01 -5.93 -12.65
CA ALA A 43 -5.62 -6.36 -12.74
C ALA A 43 -5.07 -6.36 -14.18
N GLU A 44 -5.81 -6.91 -15.14
CA GLU A 44 -5.38 -7.02 -16.54
C GLU A 44 -5.21 -5.64 -17.21
N ASN A 45 -6.22 -4.78 -17.10
CA ASN A 45 -6.17 -3.45 -17.71
C ASN A 45 -5.12 -2.58 -17.04
N TYR A 46 -5.01 -2.66 -15.71
CA TYR A 46 -3.98 -1.94 -14.96
C TYR A 46 -2.58 -2.34 -15.45
N ALA A 47 -2.30 -3.64 -15.55
CA ALA A 47 -1.03 -4.17 -16.02
C ALA A 47 -0.69 -3.67 -17.43
N SER A 48 -1.66 -3.59 -18.34
CA SER A 48 -1.44 -3.13 -19.72
C SER A 48 -0.89 -1.70 -19.84
N SER A 49 -1.14 -0.88 -18.82
CA SER A 49 -0.72 0.52 -18.74
C SER A 49 0.45 0.74 -17.76
N ASP A 50 0.85 -0.31 -17.04
CA ASP A 50 1.91 -0.26 -16.04
C ASP A 50 3.29 -0.45 -16.69
N ALA A 51 4.26 0.35 -16.28
CA ALA A 51 5.60 0.32 -16.88
C ALA A 51 6.34 -1.02 -16.72
N PHE A 52 5.95 -1.84 -15.74
CA PHE A 52 6.52 -3.16 -15.47
C PHE A 52 5.52 -4.29 -15.78
N ASN A 53 4.37 -3.99 -16.38
CA ASN A 53 3.30 -4.94 -16.67
C ASN A 53 2.85 -5.74 -15.44
N LEU A 54 2.82 -5.12 -14.26
CA LEU A 54 2.36 -5.77 -13.03
C LEU A 54 0.87 -5.50 -12.76
N PRO A 55 0.13 -6.47 -12.22
CA PRO A 55 0.56 -7.84 -11.91
C PRO A 55 0.71 -8.70 -13.17
N ASP A 56 1.72 -9.58 -13.19
CA ASP A 56 2.01 -10.52 -14.28
C ASP A 56 1.61 -11.97 -13.90
N SER A 57 2.01 -12.97 -14.69
CA SER A 57 1.71 -14.37 -14.43
C SER A 57 2.34 -14.95 -13.16
N SER A 58 3.19 -14.19 -12.45
CA SER A 58 3.73 -14.62 -11.14
C SER A 58 2.74 -14.41 -10.00
N PHE A 59 1.63 -13.69 -10.21
CA PHE A 59 0.59 -13.48 -9.21
C PHE A 59 -0.53 -14.50 -9.40
N SER A 60 -0.80 -15.28 -8.35
CA SER A 60 -1.94 -16.20 -8.30
C SER A 60 -3.26 -15.43 -8.18
N SER A 61 -4.38 -16.11 -8.41
CA SER A 61 -5.69 -15.50 -8.14
C SER A 61 -5.87 -15.07 -6.67
N GLU A 62 -5.27 -15.80 -5.74
CA GLU A 62 -5.29 -15.47 -4.31
C GLU A 62 -4.48 -14.19 -4.04
N ASP A 63 -3.32 -14.04 -4.68
CA ASP A 63 -2.54 -12.81 -4.62
C ASP A 63 -3.35 -11.61 -5.12
N ILE A 64 -4.06 -11.75 -6.25
CA ILE A 64 -4.89 -10.67 -6.79
C ILE A 64 -5.97 -10.24 -5.80
N GLU A 65 -6.60 -11.16 -5.07
CA GLU A 65 -7.57 -10.82 -4.03
C GLU A 65 -6.92 -10.11 -2.83
N LEU A 66 -5.72 -10.52 -2.42
CA LEU A 66 -4.95 -9.82 -1.39
C LEU A 66 -4.51 -8.41 -1.84
N LEU A 67 -4.12 -8.24 -3.11
CA LEU A 67 -3.80 -6.93 -3.69
C LEU A 67 -5.02 -6.01 -3.66
N LYS A 68 -6.21 -6.51 -4.05
CA LYS A 68 -7.47 -5.75 -3.94
C LYS A 68 -7.72 -5.34 -2.48
N LEU A 69 -7.54 -6.27 -1.54
CA LEU A 69 -7.69 -5.99 -0.11
C LEU A 69 -6.72 -4.91 0.38
N GLY A 70 -5.45 -4.97 -0.01
CA GLY A 70 -4.44 -3.97 0.31
C GLY A 70 -4.77 -2.60 -0.28
N CYS A 71 -5.14 -2.56 -1.56
CA CYS A 71 -5.56 -1.34 -2.25
C CYS A 71 -6.78 -0.71 -1.59
N MET A 72 -7.80 -1.49 -1.21
CA MET A 72 -8.97 -0.99 -0.49
C MET A 72 -8.62 -0.39 0.88
N GLN A 73 -7.61 -0.92 1.56
CA GLN A 73 -7.10 -0.36 2.81
C GLN A 73 -6.34 0.95 2.56
N ILE A 74 -5.51 1.02 1.52
CA ILE A 74 -4.85 2.27 1.11
C ILE A 74 -5.90 3.35 0.85
N LEU A 75 -6.98 3.05 0.10
CA LEU A 75 -8.03 4.05 -0.16
C LEU A 75 -8.77 4.54 1.09
N LYS A 76 -8.62 3.85 2.23
CA LYS A 76 -9.18 4.22 3.54
C LYS A 76 -8.18 4.92 4.46
N GLY A 77 -6.96 5.22 4.01
CA GLY A 77 -5.94 5.87 4.84
C GLY A 77 -5.25 4.91 5.82
N ILE A 78 -5.10 3.64 5.43
CA ILE A 78 -4.52 2.59 6.27
C ILE A 78 -3.11 2.24 5.74
N GLY A 79 -2.21 1.90 6.66
CA GLY A 79 -0.90 1.29 6.40
C GLY A 79 0.29 2.19 6.72
N PHE A 80 0.22 3.49 6.46
CA PHE A 80 1.38 4.39 6.62
C PHE A 80 1.66 4.80 8.08
N SER A 81 0.77 4.45 9.01
CA SER A 81 0.82 4.81 10.42
C SER A 81 0.64 3.58 11.30
N PRO A 82 1.40 3.42 12.40
CA PRO A 82 1.24 2.29 13.32
C PRO A 82 -0.12 2.29 14.03
N LYS A 83 -0.81 3.43 14.07
CA LYS A 83 -2.17 3.55 14.64
C LYS A 83 -3.22 2.87 13.76
N LYS A 84 -2.96 2.76 12.46
CA LYS A 84 -3.85 2.18 11.45
C LYS A 84 -3.03 1.29 10.52
N PRO A 85 -2.48 0.17 11.01
CA PRO A 85 -1.70 -0.73 10.16
C PRO A 85 -2.63 -1.47 9.20
N PHE A 86 -2.07 -1.99 8.11
CA PHE A 86 -2.77 -2.98 7.29
C PHE A 86 -3.17 -4.17 8.16
N LYS A 87 -4.29 -4.81 7.81
CA LYS A 87 -4.76 -6.03 8.46
C LYS A 87 -5.08 -7.08 7.38
N LYS A 88 -4.94 -8.35 7.75
CA LYS A 88 -5.34 -9.52 6.93
C LYS A 88 -4.61 -9.65 5.58
N LEU A 89 -3.45 -9.02 5.41
CA LEU A 89 -2.59 -9.23 4.23
C LEU A 89 -1.58 -10.36 4.44
N GLY A 90 -1.27 -10.72 5.69
CA GLY A 90 -0.10 -11.54 6.00
C GLY A 90 1.19 -10.83 5.59
N ILE A 91 2.32 -11.53 5.67
CA ILE A 91 3.62 -10.99 5.24
C ILE A 91 3.68 -10.92 3.71
N GLU A 92 3.41 -12.05 3.05
CA GLU A 92 3.53 -12.18 1.60
C GLU A 92 2.60 -11.23 0.84
N GLY A 93 1.33 -11.09 1.27
CA GLY A 93 0.41 -10.14 0.65
C GLY A 93 0.87 -8.69 0.78
N CYS A 94 1.55 -8.34 1.88
CA CYS A 94 2.17 -7.02 2.03
C CYS A 94 3.33 -6.84 1.04
N HIS A 95 4.24 -7.82 0.93
CA HIS A 95 5.31 -7.78 -0.05
C HIS A 95 4.79 -7.66 -1.49
N ASN A 96 3.76 -8.44 -1.85
CA ASN A 96 3.14 -8.41 -3.17
C ASN A 96 2.45 -7.06 -3.46
N LEU A 97 1.83 -6.44 -2.46
CA LEU A 97 1.25 -5.10 -2.58
C LEU A 97 2.30 -4.04 -2.92
N PHE A 98 3.46 -4.07 -2.26
CA PHE A 98 4.54 -3.12 -2.55
C PHE A 98 5.25 -3.44 -3.87
N LYS A 99 5.40 -4.73 -4.21
CA LYS A 99 5.91 -5.17 -5.52
C LYS A 99 5.03 -4.65 -6.66
N LEU A 100 3.70 -4.71 -6.53
CA LEU A 100 2.74 -4.15 -7.50
C LEU A 100 3.02 -2.68 -7.82
N PHE A 101 3.51 -1.91 -6.84
CA PHE A 101 3.81 -0.48 -6.98
C PHE A 101 5.30 -0.19 -7.14
N HIS A 102 6.07 -1.19 -7.57
CA HIS A 102 7.50 -1.09 -7.91
C HIS A 102 8.39 -0.73 -6.72
N PHE A 103 8.06 -1.28 -5.57
CA PHE A 103 8.87 -1.20 -4.37
C PHE A 103 9.50 -2.56 -4.04
N GLU A 104 10.80 -2.54 -3.76
CA GLU A 104 11.56 -3.69 -3.31
C GLU A 104 11.68 -3.68 -1.78
N PHE A 105 11.58 -4.85 -1.16
CA PHE A 105 11.78 -4.99 0.28
C PHE A 105 13.22 -4.66 0.68
N VAL A 106 13.38 -3.94 1.80
CA VAL A 106 14.69 -3.59 2.38
C VAL A 106 14.90 -4.32 3.69
N ASN A 107 14.00 -4.13 4.65
CA ASN A 107 14.07 -4.75 5.96
C ASN A 107 12.70 -4.74 6.65
N GLN A 108 12.60 -5.45 7.76
CA GLN A 108 11.45 -5.42 8.65
C GLN A 108 11.90 -5.38 10.11
N THR A 109 11.12 -4.70 10.94
CA THR A 109 11.20 -4.77 12.40
C THR A 109 9.83 -5.13 12.94
N ILE A 110 9.79 -5.91 14.02
CA ILE A 110 8.55 -6.43 14.59
C ILE A 110 8.37 -5.93 16.03
N GLU A 111 7.13 -5.62 16.40
CA GLU A 111 6.75 -5.28 17.76
C GLU A 111 5.58 -6.17 18.21
N LYS A 112 5.68 -6.78 19.39
CA LYS A 112 4.57 -7.53 19.97
C LYS A 112 3.56 -6.54 20.55
N VAL A 113 2.31 -6.65 20.10
CA VAL A 113 1.19 -5.85 20.58
C VAL A 113 0.10 -6.79 21.11
N GLN A 114 -0.87 -6.26 21.84
CA GLN A 114 -1.95 -7.08 22.41
C GLN A 114 -2.72 -7.89 21.36
N GLU A 115 -2.87 -7.31 20.16
CA GLU A 115 -3.63 -7.90 19.06
C GLU A 115 -2.82 -8.90 18.22
N GLY A 116 -1.49 -9.01 18.38
CA GLY A 116 -0.65 -9.84 17.53
C GLY A 116 0.77 -9.29 17.38
N VAL A 117 1.29 -9.30 16.15
CA VAL A 117 2.60 -8.73 15.80
C VAL A 117 2.42 -7.57 14.83
N LEU A 118 2.93 -6.41 15.21
CA LEU A 118 2.99 -5.23 14.36
C LEU A 118 4.32 -5.25 13.59
N ASP A 119 4.24 -5.51 12.29
CA ASP A 119 5.37 -5.41 11.38
C ASP A 119 5.51 -3.98 10.87
N LYS A 120 6.70 -3.41 11.00
CA LYS A 120 7.12 -2.24 10.25
C LYS A 120 8.06 -2.70 9.14
N MET A 121 7.60 -2.61 7.90
CA MET A 121 8.34 -3.03 6.71
C MET A 121 8.84 -1.81 5.96
N THR A 122 10.13 -1.81 5.64
CA THR A 122 10.77 -0.77 4.83
C THR A 122 10.92 -1.26 3.40
N PHE A 123 10.52 -0.41 2.44
CA PHE A 123 10.65 -0.67 1.03
C PHE A 123 11.36 0.46 0.31
N LYS A 124 11.89 0.17 -0.87
CA LYS A 124 12.62 1.12 -1.72
C LYS A 124 12.06 1.12 -3.12
N HIS A 125 11.71 2.29 -3.65
CA HIS A 125 11.21 2.39 -5.01
C HIS A 125 12.31 2.05 -6.02
N VAL A 126 12.01 1.23 -7.03
CA VAL A 126 13.01 0.73 -7.99
C VAL A 126 13.64 1.84 -8.83
N MET A 127 12.89 2.89 -9.15
CA MET A 127 13.37 3.99 -10.02
C MET A 127 14.18 5.04 -9.24
N ASP A 128 13.52 5.79 -8.36
CA ASP A 128 14.14 6.92 -7.67
C ASP A 128 14.83 6.57 -6.34
N LYS A 129 14.82 5.29 -5.95
CA LYS A 129 15.53 4.77 -4.78
C LYS A 129 15.07 5.36 -3.44
N LYS A 130 13.97 6.13 -3.37
CA LYS A 130 13.43 6.61 -2.09
C LYS A 130 12.86 5.45 -1.29
N GLN A 131 13.07 5.51 0.02
CA GLN A 131 12.56 4.54 0.96
C GLN A 131 11.25 5.01 1.57
N ILE A 132 10.37 4.07 1.84
CA ILE A 132 9.10 4.24 2.56
C ILE A 132 9.00 3.14 3.61
N TYR A 133 8.20 3.35 4.64
CA TYR A 133 7.87 2.32 5.61
C TYR A 133 6.36 2.24 5.83
N TYR A 134 5.88 1.03 5.98
CA TYR A 134 4.47 0.73 6.17
C TYR A 134 4.30 -0.32 7.26
N TYR A 135 3.11 -0.31 7.86
CA TYR A 135 2.77 -1.11 9.01
C TYR A 135 1.73 -2.15 8.64
N ASN A 136 1.94 -3.39 9.08
CA ASN A 136 1.04 -4.51 8.88
C ASN A 136 0.87 -5.27 10.19
N LEU A 137 -0.37 -5.51 10.59
CA LEU A 137 -0.70 -6.29 11.78
C LEU A 137 -0.96 -7.74 11.37
N VAL A 138 -0.12 -8.63 11.88
CA VAL A 138 -0.20 -10.07 11.70
C VAL A 138 -0.77 -10.71 12.97
N LEU A 139 -1.81 -11.52 12.79
CA LEU A 139 -2.55 -12.21 13.85
C LEU A 139 -2.07 -13.65 14.00
#